data_AF-A0A259BKB1-F1
#
_entry.id   AF-A0A259BKB1-F1
#
_cell.length_a   1.000
_cell.length_b   1.000
_cell.length_c   1.000
_cell.angle_alpha   90.00
_cell.angle_beta   90.00
_cell.angle_gamma   90.00
#
_symmetry.space_group_name_H-M   'P 1'
#
loop_
_entity.id
_entity.type
_entity.pdbx_description
1 polymer ?
#
loop_
_entity_poly.entity_id
_entity_poly.type
_entity_poly.pdbx_seq_one_letter_code
_entity_poly.pdbx_strand_id
1 'polypeptide(L)'
;YIFLDPRARAAQYDWESVARFALGTFRVDTARAGAAEEVKPLVEELCRLSPEFARMWRDNDVQGPPGEAVKHIRHAVIGPLSFEYSAFSVDGRIDLTMVVYNPATPEDAERIKSLLS
;
A
#
# COMPACT_ATOMS: atom_id res chain seq x y z
N TYR A 1 8.14 -2.80 -4.49
CA TYR A 1 8.19 -3.05 -3.03
C TYR A 1 7.16 -4.09 -2.60
N ILE A 2 5.84 -3.81 -2.59
CA ILE A 2 4.82 -4.70 -1.98
C ILE A 2 4.79 -6.15 -2.52
N PHE A 3 5.17 -6.38 -3.78
CA PHE A 3 5.22 -7.71 -4.40
C PHE A 3 6.59 -8.40 -4.35
N LEU A 4 7.69 -7.65 -4.22
CA LEU A 4 9.05 -8.18 -4.38
C LEU A 4 9.86 -8.23 -3.08
N ASP A 5 9.48 -7.43 -2.08
CA ASP A 5 10.14 -7.43 -0.78
C ASP A 5 9.37 -8.31 0.21
N PRO A 6 9.96 -9.44 0.68
CA PRO A 6 9.33 -10.30 1.67
C PRO A 6 8.97 -9.58 2.98
N ARG A 7 9.72 -8.54 3.35
CA ARG A 7 9.46 -7.74 4.57
C ARG A 7 8.19 -6.93 4.43
N ALA A 8 7.91 -6.41 3.23
CA ALA A 8 6.66 -5.71 2.94
C ALA A 8 5.45 -6.61 3.18
N ARG A 9 5.55 -7.87 2.75
CA ARG A 9 4.51 -8.88 2.95
C ARG A 9 4.34 -9.27 4.41
N ALA A 10 5.44 -9.56 5.11
CA ALA A 10 5.41 -9.93 6.52
C ALA A 10 4.80 -8.83 7.41
N ALA A 11 4.99 -7.56 7.04
CA ALA A 11 4.48 -6.42 7.77
C ALA A 11 2.96 -6.19 7.60
N GLN A 12 2.28 -6.76 6.60
CA GLN A 12 0.85 -6.55 6.40
C GLN A 12 0.02 -7.65 7.08
N TYR A 13 -1.07 -7.26 7.74
CA TYR A 13 -2.03 -8.22 8.28
C TYR A 13 -2.73 -9.02 7.19
N ASP A 14 -3.29 -8.30 6.23
CA ASP A 14 -3.89 -8.81 4.99
C ASP A 14 -3.11 -8.22 3.81
N TRP A 15 -2.02 -8.90 3.45
CA TRP A 15 -1.17 -8.48 2.34
C TRP A 15 -1.91 -8.49 1.00
N GLU A 16 -2.82 -9.44 0.78
CA GLU A 16 -3.50 -9.58 -0.51
C GLU A 16 -4.44 -8.38 -0.75
N SER A 17 -5.21 -7.97 0.26
CA SER A 17 -6.05 -6.76 0.16
C SER A 17 -5.22 -5.51 -0.12
N VAL A 18 -4.12 -5.31 0.60
CA VAL A 18 -3.20 -4.17 0.39
C VAL A 18 -2.58 -4.20 -1.02
N ALA A 19 -2.16 -5.37 -1.50
CA ALA A 19 -1.57 -5.54 -2.82
C ALA A 19 -2.58 -5.24 -3.94
N ARG A 20 -3.83 -5.71 -3.80
CA ARG A 20 -4.91 -5.42 -4.75
C ARG A 20 -5.28 -3.95 -4.79
N PHE A 21 -5.37 -3.30 -3.63
CA PHE A 21 -5.60 -1.86 -3.54
C PHE A 21 -4.49 -1.07 -4.26
N ALA A 22 -3.22 -1.37 -3.96
CA ALA A 22 -2.08 -0.71 -4.62
C ALA A 22 -2.09 -0.90 -6.15
N LEU A 23 -2.48 -2.09 -6.62
CA LEU A 23 -2.62 -2.38 -8.04
C LEU A 23 -3.75 -1.57 -8.69
N GLY A 24 -4.87 -1.44 -7.98
CA GLY A 24 -5.99 -0.59 -8.38
C GLY A 24 -5.61 0.87 -8.55
N THR A 25 -4.95 1.45 -7.54
CA THR A 25 -4.42 2.81 -7.60
C THR A 25 -3.45 2.98 -8.76
N PHE A 26 -2.49 2.07 -8.91
CA PHE A 26 -1.52 2.11 -10.01
C PHE A 26 -2.18 2.14 -11.39
N ARG A 27 -3.25 1.36 -11.59
CA ARG A 27 -4.02 1.36 -12.85
C ARG A 27 -4.73 2.68 -13.09
N VAL A 28 -5.42 3.19 -12.08
CA VAL A 28 -6.14 4.47 -12.17
C VAL A 28 -5.18 5.60 -12.50
N ASP A 29 -4.03 5.65 -11.82
CA ASP A 29 -3.03 6.69 -12.01
C ASP A 29 -2.39 6.60 -13.41
N THR A 30 -2.04 5.39 -13.86
CA THR A 30 -1.49 5.16 -15.21
C THR A 30 -2.49 5.59 -16.28
N ALA A 31 -3.76 5.22 -16.14
CA ALA A 31 -4.81 5.57 -17.09
C ALA A 31 -5.05 7.09 -17.12
N ARG A 32 -5.08 7.74 -15.94
CA ARG A 32 -5.25 9.19 -15.81
C ARG A 32 -4.08 9.96 -16.43
N ALA A 33 -2.87 9.44 -16.30
CA ALA A 33 -1.67 10.04 -16.88
C ALA A 33 -1.50 9.77 -18.39
N GLY A 34 -2.29 8.84 -18.96
CA GLY A 34 -2.11 8.39 -20.34
C GLY A 34 -0.81 7.59 -20.56
N ALA A 35 -0.23 7.04 -19.50
CA ALA A 35 1.13 6.50 -19.49
C ALA A 35 1.19 4.97 -19.72
N ALA A 36 0.23 4.41 -20.44
CA ALA A 36 0.04 2.96 -20.53
C ALA A 36 1.21 2.23 -21.23
N GLU A 37 1.79 2.84 -22.27
CA GLU A 37 2.93 2.26 -22.99
C GLU A 37 4.24 2.42 -22.19
N GLU A 38 4.38 3.54 -21.48
CA GLU A 38 5.56 3.85 -20.67
C GLU A 38 5.72 2.89 -19.49
N VAL A 39 4.61 2.48 -18.86
CA VAL A 39 4.67 1.54 -17.73
C VAL A 39 4.74 0.07 -18.14
N LYS A 40 4.53 -0.25 -19.41
CA LYS A 40 4.46 -1.63 -19.90
C LYS A 40 5.72 -2.47 -19.57
N PRO A 41 6.96 -1.96 -19.75
CA PRO A 41 8.16 -2.73 -19.38
C PRO A 41 8.21 -3.07 -17.88
N LEU A 42 7.75 -2.16 -17.02
CA LEU A 42 7.68 -2.39 -15.57
C LEU A 42 6.67 -3.48 -15.24
N VAL A 43 5.48 -3.45 -15.87
CA VAL A 43 4.45 -4.47 -15.69
C VAL A 43 4.96 -5.85 -16.14
N GLU A 44 5.66 -5.93 -17.27
CA GLU A 44 6.25 -7.15 -17.78
C GLU A 44 7.31 -7.71 -16.82
N GLU A 45 8.19 -6.84 -16.31
CA GLU A 45 9.18 -7.23 -15.31
C GLU A 45 8.53 -7.75 -14.02
N LEU A 46 7.53 -7.04 -13.49
CA LEU A 46 6.82 -7.44 -12.28
C LEU A 46 6.06 -8.76 -12.46
N CYS A 47 5.45 -8.98 -13.63
CA CYS A 47 4.82 -10.26 -13.97
C CYS A 47 5.83 -11.43 -13.97
N ARG A 48 7.06 -11.18 -14.44
CA ARG A 48 8.13 -12.20 -14.45
C ARG A 48 8.68 -12.48 -13.05
N LEU A 49 8.78 -11.45 -12.21
CA LEU A 49 9.40 -11.54 -10.88
C LEU A 49 8.43 -11.97 -9.77
N SER A 50 7.11 -11.81 -9.95
CA SER A 50 6.11 -12.18 -8.95
C SER A 50 4.91 -12.90 -9.59
N PRO A 51 4.76 -14.21 -9.36
CA PRO A 51 3.58 -14.97 -9.79
C PRO A 51 2.27 -14.39 -9.23
N GLU A 52 2.29 -13.86 -8.01
CA GLU A 52 1.13 -13.21 -7.41
C GLU A 52 0.78 -11.89 -8.11
N PHE A 53 1.77 -11.07 -8.46
CA PHE A 53 1.53 -9.88 -9.29
C PHE A 53 0.91 -10.27 -10.62
N ALA A 54 1.50 -11.25 -11.32
CA ALA A 54 1.00 -11.71 -12.62
C ALA A 54 -0.45 -12.20 -12.53
N ARG A 55 -0.79 -12.91 -11.45
CA ARG A 55 -2.17 -13.35 -11.18
C ARG A 55 -3.10 -12.16 -10.99
N MET A 56 -2.81 -11.28 -10.03
CA MET A 56 -3.68 -10.12 -9.73
C MET A 56 -3.77 -9.13 -10.90
N TRP A 57 -2.72 -9.01 -11.70
CA TRP A 57 -2.73 -8.22 -12.93
C TRP A 57 -3.69 -8.80 -13.96
N ARG A 58 -3.73 -10.12 -14.16
CA ARG A 58 -4.71 -10.72 -15.08
C ARG A 58 -6.15 -10.63 -14.57
N ASP A 59 -6.35 -10.81 -13.27
CA ASP A 59 -7.69 -10.87 -12.67
C ASP A 59 -8.44 -9.53 -12.80
N ASN A 60 -7.72 -8.41 -13.02
CA ASN A 60 -8.23 -7.03 -13.17
C ASN A 60 -9.20 -6.58 -12.06
N ASP A 61 -9.19 -7.29 -10.93
CA ASP A 61 -10.09 -7.09 -9.81
C ASP A 61 -9.57 -5.94 -8.95
N VAL A 62 -10.08 -4.74 -9.22
CA VAL A 62 -9.78 -3.54 -8.45
C VAL A 62 -10.75 -3.48 -7.29
N GLN A 63 -10.25 -3.82 -6.09
CA GLN A 63 -11.02 -3.56 -4.88
C GLN A 63 -10.90 -2.08 -4.52
N GLY A 64 -12.04 -1.45 -4.27
CA GLY A 64 -12.10 -0.08 -3.73
C GLY A 64 -11.42 0.01 -2.36
N PRO A 65 -11.06 1.22 -1.89
CA PRO A 65 -10.48 1.39 -0.57
C PRO A 65 -11.38 0.73 0.49
N PRO A 66 -10.84 -0.11 1.38
CA PRO A 66 -11.62 -0.64 2.50
C PRO A 66 -12.25 0.51 3.27
N GLY A 67 -13.57 0.43 3.50
CA GLY A 67 -14.29 1.36 4.37
C GLY A 67 -13.77 1.26 5.81
N GLU A 68 -13.70 2.42 6.48
CA GLU A 68 -13.13 2.63 7.83
C GLU A 68 -11.63 2.31 7.94
N ALA A 69 -10.83 3.38 7.81
CA ALA A 69 -9.41 3.37 7.48
C ALA A 69 -8.48 3.07 8.69
N VAL A 70 -8.75 1.98 9.42
CA VAL A 70 -7.78 1.47 10.40
C VAL A 70 -6.84 0.48 9.72
N LYS A 71 -5.62 0.93 9.44
CA LYS A 71 -4.54 0.11 8.90
C LYS A 71 -3.87 -0.69 10.02
N HIS A 72 -3.86 -2.00 9.87
CA HIS A 72 -3.17 -2.90 10.78
C HIS A 72 -1.83 -3.34 10.18
N ILE A 73 -0.75 -3.19 10.93
CA ILE A 73 0.58 -3.64 10.53
C ILE A 73 1.22 -4.50 11.62
N ARG A 74 2.11 -5.41 11.20
CA ARG A 74 2.98 -6.18 12.09
C ARG A 74 4.37 -5.53 12.09
N HIS A 75 4.68 -4.76 13.12
CA HIS A 75 6.02 -4.23 13.30
C HIS A 75 6.96 -5.35 13.80
N ALA A 76 8.16 -5.43 13.24
CA ALA A 76 9.07 -6.55 13.52
C ALA A 76 9.55 -6.62 14.99
N VAL A 77 9.57 -5.48 15.69
CA VAL A 77 10.04 -5.36 17.08
C VAL A 77 8.88 -5.26 18.08
N ILE A 78 8.06 -4.20 17.98
CA ILE A 78 6.95 -3.93 18.90
C ILE A 78 5.63 -4.62 18.56
N GLY A 79 5.62 -5.50 17.54
CA GLY A 79 4.48 -6.35 17.23
C GLY A 79 3.33 -5.62 16.53
N PRO A 80 2.08 -6.06 16.74
CA PRO A 80 0.88 -5.47 16.14
C PRO A 80 0.73 -3.97 16.44
N LEU A 81 0.39 -3.21 15.41
CA LEU A 81 -0.02 -1.82 15.54
C LEU A 81 -1.24 -1.54 14.67
N SER A 82 -2.10 -0.65 15.15
CA SER A 82 -3.23 -0.13 14.40
C SER A 82 -3.11 1.38 14.21
N PHE A 83 -3.45 1.83 13.00
CA PHE A 83 -3.36 3.23 12.61
C PHE A 83 -4.63 3.68 11.92
N GLU A 84 -5.25 4.74 12.41
CA GLU A 84 -6.12 5.55 11.57
C GLU A 84 -5.25 6.24 10.52
N TYR A 85 -5.70 6.26 9.27
CA TYR A 85 -4.98 6.98 8.21
C TYR A 85 -5.86 7.92 7.42
N SER A 86 -5.25 9.04 7.02
CA SER A 86 -5.87 10.06 6.18
C SER A 86 -4.95 10.35 5.00
N ALA A 87 -5.51 10.42 3.80
CA ALA A 87 -4.80 10.79 2.58
C ALA A 87 -5.28 12.16 2.08
N PHE A 88 -4.34 13.03 1.75
CA PHE A 88 -4.58 14.40 1.31
C PHE A 88 -3.89 14.67 -0.02
N SER A 89 -4.59 15.28 -0.97
CA SER A 89 -3.99 15.80 -2.20
C SER A 89 -3.12 17.03 -1.90
N VAL A 90 -2.00 17.17 -2.60
CA VAL A 90 -1.13 18.35 -2.47
C VAL A 90 -1.50 19.38 -3.54
N ASP A 91 -1.85 20.59 -3.11
CA ASP A 91 -2.22 21.66 -4.04
C ASP A 91 -1.05 22.03 -4.97
N GLY A 92 -1.37 22.28 -6.24
CA GLY A 92 -0.38 22.51 -7.31
C GLY A 92 0.49 21.30 -7.69
N ARG A 93 0.34 20.14 -7.03
CA ARG A 93 1.11 18.90 -7.29
C ARG A 93 0.22 17.67 -7.30
N ILE A 94 -0.51 17.49 -8.40
CA ILE A 94 -1.46 16.37 -8.59
C ILE A 94 -0.81 14.99 -8.58
N ASP A 95 0.52 14.93 -8.71
CA ASP A 95 1.35 13.73 -8.63
C ASP A 95 1.74 13.36 -7.18
N LEU A 96 1.41 14.20 -6.20
CA LEU A 96 1.76 14.01 -4.80
C LEU A 96 0.52 13.78 -3.93
N THR A 97 0.65 12.86 -2.98
CA THR A 97 -0.33 12.60 -1.92
C THR A 97 0.40 12.57 -0.58
N MET A 98 -0.11 13.29 0.41
CA MET A 98 0.33 13.21 1.80
C MET A 98 -0.53 12.19 2.53
N VAL A 99 0.10 11.19 3.16
CA VAL A 99 -0.60 10.21 3.99
C VAL A 99 -0.15 10.38 5.43
N VAL A 100 -1.11 10.62 6.32
CA VAL A 100 -0.90 10.75 7.76
C VAL A 100 -1.40 9.48 8.44
N TYR A 101 -0.56 8.87 9.28
CA TYR A 101 -0.89 7.72 10.11
C TYR A 101 -0.92 8.17 11.58
N ASN A 102 -2.08 8.04 12.23
CA ASN A 102 -2.26 8.31 13.65
C ASN A 102 -2.44 6.96 14.38
N PRO A 103 -1.76 6.70 15.52
CA PRO A 103 -2.02 5.48 16.29
C PRO A 103 -3.50 5.41 16.64
N ALA A 104 -4.16 4.29 16.34
CA ALA A 104 -5.61 4.19 16.55
C ALA A 104 -5.96 4.05 18.05
N THR A 105 -4.97 3.75 18.89
CA THR A 105 -5.14 3.62 20.34
C THR A 105 -4.01 4.31 21.11
N PRO A 106 -4.26 4.75 22.37
CA PRO A 106 -3.19 5.22 23.25
C PRO A 106 -2.10 4.17 23.48
N GLU A 107 -2.46 2.88 23.50
CA GLU A 107 -1.50 1.79 23.65
C GLU A 107 -0.56 1.70 22.44
N ASP A 108 -1.08 1.82 21.22
CA ASP A 108 -0.26 1.88 20.01
C ASP A 108 0.70 3.08 20.03
N ALA A 109 0.24 4.24 20.53
CA ALA A 109 1.08 5.42 20.68
C ALA A 109 2.25 5.18 21.66
N GLU A 110 2.00 4.56 22.81
CA GLU A 110 3.06 4.21 23.77
C GLU A 110 4.04 3.19 23.21
N ARG A 111 3.56 2.16 22.50
CA ARG A 111 4.44 1.21 21.80
C ARG A 111 5.33 1.91 20.79
N ILE A 112 4.80 2.85 19.99
CA ILE A 112 5.58 3.60 19.01
C ILE A 112 6.62 4.50 19.69
N LYS A 113 6.27 5.17 20.81
CA LYS A 113 7.22 5.98 21.57
C LYS A 113 8.43 5.17 22.04
N SER A 114 8.24 3.90 22.41
CA SER A 114 9.35 3.01 22.82
C SER A 114 10.39 2.74 21.72
N LEU A 115 10.10 3.04 20.45
CA LEU A 115 11.05 2.94 19.34
C LEU A 115 11.89 4.22 19.14
N LEU A 116 11.47 5.33 19.73
CA LEU A 116 12.09 6.66 19.56
C LEU A 116 13.04 7.02 20.72
N SER A 117 13.04 6.20 21.77
CA SER A 117 13.92 6.29 22.95
C SER A 117 15.14 5.39 22.81
#